data_AF-A0A2G9ZKF9-F1
#
_entry.id   AF-A0A2G9ZKF9-F1
#
_cell.length_a   1.000
_cell.length_b   1.000
_cell.length_c   1.000
_cell.angle_alpha   90.00
_cell.angle_beta   90.00
_cell.angle_gamma   90.00
#
_symmetry.space_group_name_H-M   'P 1'
#
loop_
_entity.id
_entity.type
_entity.pdbx_description
1 polymer ?
#
loop_
_entity_poly.entity_id
_entity_poly.type
_entity_poly.pdbx_seq_one_letter_code
_entity_poly.pdbx_strand_id
1 'polypeptide(L)'
;MILINRKIINKKNMPENANVNTAQPETGKKQFLSPKIWLGGGLGLLLIALGAYLFFRASGSGEEDFGAGEKRIYEIAIVVRGQQNPDPAEDRKNSLKAGDALIAQGEGHQWSVTEKTSYLILKMNLTDKQAEALTRPEEVEIAFSDLSAEEQKRIEEEKALAEKEGRDYTEETRRETVRARAYRVKIEKLPPFNPDLLPAGQPFLDQVYDWAMVEKKPKIK
;
A
#
# COMPACT_ATOMS: atom_id res chain seq x y z
N MET A 1 -32.60 -34.92 -3.83
CA MET A 1 -32.54 -35.25 -2.39
C MET A 1 -31.11 -35.66 -2.09
N ILE A 2 -30.28 -34.74 -1.61
CA ILE A 2 -28.82 -34.92 -1.47
C ILE A 2 -28.49 -34.90 0.03
N LEU A 3 -27.98 -36.03 0.54
CA LEU A 3 -27.60 -36.22 1.94
C LEU A 3 -26.19 -35.66 2.16
N ILE A 4 -26.09 -34.59 2.96
CA ILE A 4 -24.82 -33.99 3.38
C ILE A 4 -24.36 -34.67 4.67
N ASN A 5 -23.23 -35.38 4.60
CA ASN A 5 -22.63 -36.12 5.70
C ASN A 5 -21.64 -35.19 6.44
N ARG A 6 -22.03 -34.66 7.61
CA ARG A 6 -21.17 -33.78 8.44
C ARG A 6 -20.29 -34.63 9.36
N LYS A 7 -18.98 -34.63 9.09
CA LYS A 7 -17.96 -35.27 9.92
C LYS A 7 -17.52 -34.30 11.04
N ILE A 8 -17.75 -34.71 12.28
CA ILE A 8 -17.37 -33.99 13.50
C ILE A 8 -15.85 -34.17 13.71
N ILE A 9 -15.09 -33.08 13.75
CA ILE A 9 -13.66 -33.10 14.09
C ILE A 9 -13.50 -32.76 15.57
N ASN A 10 -12.89 -33.71 16.28
CA ASN A 10 -12.63 -33.73 17.71
C ASN A 10 -11.44 -32.82 18.03
N LYS A 11 -11.64 -31.73 18.80
CA LYS A 11 -10.55 -30.89 19.31
C LYS A 11 -9.93 -31.58 20.53
N LYS A 12 -8.70 -32.08 20.39
CA LYS A 12 -7.93 -32.65 21.49
C LYS A 12 -6.61 -31.90 21.64
N ASN A 13 -6.44 -31.31 22.82
CA ASN A 13 -5.21 -31.04 23.58
C ASN A 13 -4.01 -30.43 22.85
N MET A 14 -3.63 -29.20 23.23
CA MET A 14 -2.21 -28.87 23.39
C MET A 14 -1.98 -27.88 24.54
N PRO A 15 -0.80 -27.95 25.19
CA PRO A 15 -0.59 -27.59 26.58
C PRO A 15 -0.24 -26.12 26.84
N GLU A 16 -0.60 -25.74 28.06
CA GLU A 16 -0.13 -24.60 28.84
C GLU A 16 1.40 -24.65 29.00
N ASN A 17 2.09 -23.64 28.46
CA ASN A 17 3.52 -23.42 28.73
C ASN A 17 3.69 -22.08 29.43
N ALA A 18 3.92 -22.17 30.73
CA ALA A 18 4.46 -21.11 31.58
C ALA A 18 5.99 -21.09 31.48
N ASN A 19 6.59 -19.91 31.26
CA ASN A 19 7.74 -19.37 32.00
C ASN A 19 8.17 -18.04 31.36
N VAL A 20 8.02 -16.91 32.06
CA VAL A 20 9.07 -16.26 32.89
C VAL A 20 10.35 -16.00 32.10
N ASN A 21 10.58 -14.73 31.75
CA ASN A 21 11.86 -14.08 32.06
C ASN A 21 11.71 -12.56 32.07
N THR A 22 11.72 -12.07 33.31
CA THR A 22 11.96 -10.71 33.76
C THR A 22 13.40 -10.31 33.42
N ALA A 23 13.59 -9.20 32.70
CA ALA A 23 14.85 -8.47 32.71
C ALA A 23 14.58 -7.00 32.37
N GLN A 24 14.52 -6.15 33.40
CA GLN A 24 14.63 -4.70 33.28
C GLN A 24 16.10 -4.33 33.03
N PRO A 25 16.41 -3.54 31.99
CA PRO A 25 17.66 -2.80 31.95
C PRO A 25 17.52 -1.39 32.54
N GLU A 26 18.56 -1.02 33.26
CA GLU A 26 18.68 0.12 34.15
C GLU A 26 18.56 1.50 33.48
N THR A 27 17.98 2.42 34.25
CA THR A 27 17.88 3.86 33.98
C THR A 27 19.25 4.53 34.05
N GLY A 28 19.92 4.68 32.90
CA GLY A 28 21.08 5.55 32.74
C GLY A 28 20.68 7.01 32.58
N LYS A 29 20.80 7.80 33.65
CA LYS A 29 20.68 9.28 33.64
C LYS A 29 21.76 9.89 32.73
N LYS A 30 21.39 10.34 31.54
CA LYS A 30 22.26 11.18 30.70
C LYS A 30 22.17 12.62 31.19
N GLN A 31 23.30 13.16 31.63
CA GLN A 31 23.47 14.55 32.04
C GLN A 31 23.25 15.48 30.85
N PHE A 32 22.32 16.40 31.01
CA PHE A 32 22.08 17.53 30.12
C PHE A 32 23.27 18.50 30.20
N LEU A 33 24.07 18.57 29.14
CA LEU A 33 24.97 19.69 28.87
C LEU A 33 24.26 20.59 27.86
N SER A 34 23.77 21.73 28.32
CA SER A 34 23.21 22.78 27.48
C SER A 34 24.33 23.54 26.74
N PRO A 35 24.34 23.56 25.40
CA PRO A 35 25.23 24.46 24.68
C PRO A 35 24.71 25.90 24.82
N LYS A 36 25.52 26.76 25.43
CA LYS A 36 25.33 28.21 25.39
C LYS A 36 25.53 28.69 23.95
N ILE A 37 24.45 28.85 23.21
CA ILE A 37 24.47 29.47 21.88
C ILE A 37 24.59 30.97 22.06
N TRP A 38 25.77 31.49 21.74
CA TRP A 38 26.11 32.91 21.75
C TRP A 38 25.46 33.59 20.53
N LEU A 39 24.61 34.60 20.80
CA LEU A 39 23.86 35.38 19.83
C LEU A 39 24.80 36.23 18.94
N GLY A 40 25.24 35.66 17.82
CA GLY A 40 25.70 36.39 16.64
C GLY A 40 24.57 36.49 15.62
N GLY A 41 23.54 37.28 15.93
CA GLY A 41 22.31 37.42 15.13
C GLY A 41 22.54 38.15 13.81
N GLY A 42 22.50 37.43 12.69
CA GLY A 42 22.47 38.01 11.35
C GLY A 42 22.76 37.01 10.25
N LEU A 43 23.85 36.24 10.37
CA LEU A 43 24.28 35.30 9.32
C LEU A 43 23.65 33.90 9.46
N GLY A 44 23.31 33.49 10.70
CA GLY A 44 22.76 32.16 10.97
C GLY A 44 21.36 31.93 10.40
N LEU A 45 20.51 32.97 10.37
CA LEU A 45 19.16 32.87 9.80
C LEU A 45 19.18 32.62 8.29
N LEU A 46 20.18 33.16 7.58
CA LEU A 46 20.31 32.99 6.14
C LEU A 46 20.79 31.57 5.77
N LEU A 47 21.69 30.98 6.58
CA LEU A 47 22.09 29.57 6.42
C LEU A 47 20.99 28.58 6.83
N ILE A 48 20.19 28.89 7.84
CA ILE A 48 19.02 28.07 8.22
C ILE A 48 17.95 28.14 7.12
N ALA A 49 17.68 29.32 6.55
CA ALA A 49 16.73 29.46 5.44
C ALA A 49 17.22 28.73 4.17
N LEU A 50 18.51 28.81 3.84
CA LEU A 50 19.08 28.11 2.70
C LEU A 50 19.11 26.59 2.92
N GLY A 51 19.44 26.14 4.13
CA GLY A 51 19.39 24.74 4.53
C GLY A 51 17.97 24.16 4.48
N ALA A 52 16.98 24.91 4.99
CA ALA A 52 15.57 24.52 4.91
C ALA A 52 15.07 24.48 3.46
N TYR A 53 15.46 25.45 2.62
CA TYR A 53 15.09 25.46 1.20
C TYR A 53 15.67 24.26 0.43
N LEU A 54 16.94 23.91 0.68
CA LEU A 54 17.56 22.73 0.06
C LEU A 54 16.97 21.42 0.60
N PHE A 55 16.66 21.34 1.90
CA PHE A 55 16.01 20.18 2.50
C PHE A 55 14.58 19.98 1.98
N PHE A 56 13.79 21.06 1.84
CA PHE A 56 12.44 21.00 1.29
C PHE A 56 12.44 20.68 -0.22
N ARG A 57 13.47 21.15 -0.96
CA ARG A 57 13.67 20.81 -2.38
C ARG A 57 14.12 19.37 -2.57
N ALA A 58 14.94 18.82 -1.67
CA ALA A 58 15.34 17.41 -1.69
C ALA A 58 14.20 16.47 -1.26
N SER A 59 13.29 16.94 -0.39
CA SER A 59 12.12 16.18 0.07
C SER A 59 10.90 16.29 -0.87
N GLY A 60 11.01 17.09 -1.95
CA GLY A 60 9.89 17.51 -2.80
C GLY A 60 9.38 16.47 -3.79
N SER A 61 10.03 15.32 -3.93
CA SER A 61 9.51 14.20 -4.73
C SER A 61 9.68 12.93 -3.91
N GLY A 62 8.68 12.64 -3.07
CA GLY A 62 8.54 11.38 -2.34
C GLY A 62 8.33 10.22 -3.31
N GLU A 63 9.39 9.90 -4.05
CA GLU A 63 9.61 8.57 -4.60
C GLU A 63 9.77 7.68 -3.38
N GLU A 64 8.76 6.83 -3.14
CA GLU A 64 8.82 5.85 -2.06
C GLU A 64 10.06 5.00 -2.32
N ASP A 65 11.09 5.18 -1.48
CA ASP A 65 12.27 4.34 -1.53
C ASP A 65 11.87 2.95 -1.04
N PHE A 66 11.57 2.07 -2.00
CA PHE A 66 11.23 0.68 -1.72
C PHE A 66 12.40 -0.12 -1.13
N GLY A 67 13.59 0.50 -0.99
CA GLY A 67 14.77 -0.06 -0.37
C GLY A 67 15.46 -1.13 -1.23
N ALA A 68 16.69 -1.46 -0.84
CA ALA A 68 17.46 -2.56 -1.42
C ALA A 68 16.97 -3.92 -0.87
N GLY A 69 15.78 -4.35 -1.31
CA GLY A 69 15.29 -5.70 -1.08
C GLY A 69 15.86 -6.70 -2.09
N GLU A 70 15.84 -8.00 -1.75
CA GLU A 70 16.07 -9.05 -2.73
C GLU A 70 14.97 -9.00 -3.80
N LYS A 71 15.37 -9.04 -5.07
CA LYS A 71 14.44 -9.06 -6.18
C LYS A 71 14.17 -10.50 -6.62
N ARG A 72 12.92 -10.76 -7.02
CA ARG A 72 12.49 -12.03 -7.62
C ARG A 72 11.51 -11.77 -8.75
N ILE A 73 11.31 -12.79 -9.58
CA ILE A 73 10.36 -12.71 -10.70
C ILE A 73 8.94 -12.88 -10.17
N TYR A 74 8.12 -11.88 -10.43
CA TYR A 74 6.68 -11.89 -10.23
C TYR A 74 5.96 -11.94 -11.57
N GLU A 75 4.84 -12.65 -11.61
CA GLU A 75 3.85 -12.57 -12.67
C GLU A 75 2.75 -11.59 -12.24
N ILE A 76 2.58 -10.51 -13.00
CA ILE A 76 1.65 -9.41 -12.70
C ILE A 76 0.49 -9.47 -13.69
N ALA A 77 -0.75 -9.54 -13.19
CA ALA A 77 -1.94 -9.41 -14.02
C ALA A 77 -2.31 -7.93 -14.20
N ILE A 78 -2.29 -7.46 -15.45
CA ILE A 78 -2.44 -6.06 -15.81
C ILE A 78 -3.70 -5.86 -16.63
N VAL A 79 -4.44 -4.82 -16.28
CA VAL A 79 -5.61 -4.35 -17.03
C VAL A 79 -5.15 -3.69 -18.33
N VAL A 80 -5.56 -4.24 -19.47
CA VAL A 80 -5.24 -3.68 -20.80
C VAL A 80 -6.30 -2.73 -21.33
N ARG A 81 -7.56 -2.90 -20.89
CA ARG A 81 -8.70 -2.04 -21.26
C ARG A 81 -9.18 -1.32 -20.02
N GLY A 82 -9.07 0.01 -20.03
CA GLY A 82 -9.58 0.82 -18.93
C GLY A 82 -11.10 0.68 -18.79
N GLN A 83 -11.56 0.67 -17.55
CA GLN A 83 -12.98 0.79 -17.22
C GLN A 83 -13.38 2.27 -17.22
N GLN A 84 -14.62 2.52 -17.61
CA GLN A 84 -15.25 3.84 -17.57
C GLN A 84 -16.56 3.73 -16.80
N ASN A 85 -16.74 4.63 -15.83
CA ASN A 85 -18.00 4.84 -15.12
C ASN A 85 -18.60 6.18 -15.59
N PRO A 86 -19.93 6.26 -15.85
CA PRO A 86 -20.57 7.51 -16.23
C PRO A 86 -20.45 8.63 -15.18
N ASP A 87 -20.33 8.28 -13.89
CA ASP A 87 -20.05 9.25 -12.83
C ASP A 87 -18.53 9.50 -12.72
N PRO A 88 -18.04 10.72 -12.98
CA PRO A 88 -16.60 11.04 -12.91
C PRO A 88 -15.96 10.89 -11.52
N ALA A 89 -16.75 10.98 -10.44
CA ALA A 89 -16.23 10.79 -9.08
C ALA A 89 -15.96 9.30 -8.82
N GLU A 90 -16.95 8.46 -9.11
CA GLU A 90 -16.83 7.00 -9.02
C GLU A 90 -15.81 6.43 -10.01
N ASP A 91 -15.75 6.97 -11.22
CA ASP A 91 -14.78 6.55 -12.23
C ASP A 91 -13.33 6.74 -11.76
N ARG A 92 -13.09 7.76 -10.95
CA ARG A 92 -11.76 8.07 -10.43
C ARG A 92 -11.37 7.15 -9.28
N LYS A 93 -12.32 6.85 -8.39
CA LYS A 93 -12.10 6.04 -7.20
C LYS A 93 -12.02 4.55 -7.55
N ASN A 94 -12.97 4.06 -8.34
CA ASN A 94 -13.27 2.64 -8.44
C ASN A 94 -12.95 2.02 -9.81
N SER A 95 -12.80 2.80 -10.88
CA SER A 95 -12.48 2.23 -12.19
C SER A 95 -10.99 1.92 -12.33
N LEU A 96 -10.69 0.66 -12.65
CA LEU A 96 -9.34 0.27 -13.04
C LEU A 96 -9.01 0.85 -14.41
N LYS A 97 -7.81 1.43 -14.53
CA LYS A 97 -7.33 2.02 -15.77
C LYS A 97 -6.34 1.08 -16.44
N ALA A 98 -6.13 1.28 -17.75
CA ALA A 98 -5.12 0.53 -18.47
C ALA A 98 -3.75 0.74 -17.81
N GLY A 99 -3.02 -0.36 -17.59
CA GLY A 99 -1.74 -0.39 -16.88
C GLY A 99 -1.87 -0.71 -15.39
N ASP A 100 -3.08 -0.73 -14.83
CA ASP A 100 -3.26 -1.06 -13.42
C ASP A 100 -3.00 -2.54 -13.16
N ALA A 101 -2.22 -2.84 -12.13
CA ALA A 101 -1.96 -4.19 -11.68
C ALA A 101 -3.07 -4.63 -10.72
N LEU A 102 -3.69 -5.76 -11.02
CA LEU A 102 -4.72 -6.36 -10.18
C LEU A 102 -4.10 -7.17 -9.06
N ILE A 103 -3.17 -8.05 -9.42
CA ILE A 103 -2.56 -9.03 -8.55
C ILE A 103 -1.12 -9.31 -9.01
N ALA A 104 -0.25 -9.57 -8.05
CA ALA A 104 1.14 -9.96 -8.24
C ALA A 104 1.37 -11.32 -7.59
N GLN A 105 1.82 -12.31 -8.35
CA GLN A 105 2.10 -13.66 -7.89
C GLN A 105 3.56 -14.02 -8.17
N GLY A 106 4.14 -14.94 -7.41
CA GLY A 106 5.48 -15.45 -7.72
C GLY A 106 5.52 -16.17 -9.07
N GLU A 107 6.71 -16.30 -9.66
CA GLU A 107 6.91 -17.03 -10.91
C GLU A 107 6.34 -18.47 -10.87
N GLY A 108 5.71 -18.89 -11.98
CA GLY A 108 5.14 -20.23 -12.12
C GLY A 108 3.71 -20.36 -11.60
N HIS A 109 3.07 -19.25 -11.25
CA HIS A 109 1.67 -19.21 -10.86
C HIS A 109 0.77 -19.76 -11.97
N GLN A 110 -0.19 -20.61 -11.60
CA GLN A 110 -1.10 -21.25 -12.54
C GLN A 110 -2.32 -20.37 -12.78
N TRP A 111 -2.20 -19.40 -13.69
CA TRP A 111 -3.32 -18.57 -14.10
C TRP A 111 -4.44 -19.38 -14.76
N SER A 112 -5.68 -19.09 -14.38
CA SER A 112 -6.85 -19.65 -15.03
C SER A 112 -6.95 -19.17 -16.48
N VAL A 113 -7.68 -19.92 -17.31
CA VAL A 113 -7.94 -19.53 -18.71
C VAL A 113 -8.63 -18.15 -18.75
N THR A 114 -9.60 -17.91 -17.88
CA THR A 114 -10.32 -16.63 -17.80
C THR A 114 -9.37 -15.46 -17.51
N GLU A 115 -8.45 -15.60 -16.57
CA GLU A 115 -7.45 -14.57 -16.26
C GLU A 115 -6.52 -14.32 -17.45
N LYS A 116 -6.01 -15.39 -18.08
CA LYS A 116 -5.18 -15.28 -19.29
C LYS A 116 -5.92 -14.66 -20.47
N THR A 117 -7.25 -14.74 -20.54
CA THR A 117 -8.00 -14.07 -21.62
C THR A 117 -8.35 -12.63 -21.31
N SER A 118 -8.42 -12.29 -20.02
CA SER A 118 -8.94 -11.00 -19.53
C SER A 118 -7.84 -10.00 -19.21
N TYR A 119 -6.65 -10.47 -18.87
CA TYR A 119 -5.53 -9.66 -18.40
C TYR A 119 -4.25 -9.98 -19.18
N LEU A 120 -3.38 -8.97 -19.28
CA LEU A 120 -2.01 -9.16 -19.74
C LEU A 120 -1.18 -9.62 -18.55
N ILE A 121 -0.53 -10.78 -18.65
CA ILE A 121 0.37 -11.29 -17.63
C ILE A 121 1.81 -10.93 -18.02
N LEU A 122 2.48 -10.10 -17.22
CA LEU A 122 3.88 -9.75 -17.43
C LEU A 122 4.77 -10.33 -16.33
N LYS A 123 5.96 -10.79 -16.70
CA LYS A 123 7.01 -11.12 -15.74
C LYS A 123 7.78 -9.87 -15.36
N MET A 124 7.92 -9.59 -14.08
CA MET A 124 8.64 -8.42 -13.56
C MET A 124 9.60 -8.83 -12.44
N ASN A 125 10.85 -8.35 -12.50
CA ASN A 125 11.86 -8.54 -11.46
C ASN A 125 11.73 -7.46 -10.39
N LEU A 126 11.02 -7.78 -9.30
CA LEU A 126 10.59 -6.84 -8.28
C LEU A 126 11.00 -7.29 -6.88
N THR A 127 11.12 -6.33 -5.97
CA THR A 127 11.10 -6.61 -4.53
C THR A 127 9.68 -6.85 -4.05
N ASP A 128 9.52 -7.49 -2.89
CA ASP A 128 8.21 -7.74 -2.27
C ASP A 128 7.41 -6.45 -2.07
N LYS A 129 8.07 -5.39 -1.61
CA LYS A 129 7.44 -4.07 -1.40
C LYS A 129 6.97 -3.43 -2.70
N GLN A 130 7.71 -3.63 -3.79
CA GLN A 130 7.33 -3.13 -5.11
C GLN A 130 6.12 -3.90 -5.66
N ALA A 131 6.11 -5.23 -5.53
CA ALA A 131 4.98 -6.07 -5.94
C ALA A 131 3.71 -5.70 -5.15
N GLU A 132 3.83 -5.51 -3.84
CA GLU A 132 2.73 -5.03 -2.99
C GLU A 132 2.24 -3.65 -3.43
N ALA A 133 3.15 -2.69 -3.62
CA ALA A 133 2.81 -1.32 -4.00
C ALA A 133 2.05 -1.22 -5.34
N LEU A 134 2.33 -2.11 -6.29
CA LEU A 134 1.60 -2.18 -7.56
C LEU A 134 0.11 -2.52 -7.39
N THR A 135 -0.22 -3.33 -6.37
CA THR A 135 -1.57 -3.86 -6.16
C THR A 135 -2.32 -3.14 -5.04
N ARG A 136 -1.63 -2.30 -4.25
CA ARG A 136 -2.23 -1.58 -3.14
C ARG A 136 -3.08 -0.39 -3.62
N PRO A 137 -4.27 -0.18 -3.03
CA PRO A 137 -5.05 1.04 -3.27
C PRO A 137 -4.33 2.29 -2.74
N GLU A 138 -4.71 3.44 -3.30
CA GLU A 138 -4.32 4.75 -2.77
C GLU A 138 -5.38 5.18 -1.76
N GLU A 139 -4.97 5.17 -0.48
CA GLU A 139 -5.80 5.52 0.65
C GLU A 139 -5.33 6.85 1.25
N VAL A 140 -6.27 7.68 1.68
CA VAL A 140 -5.99 8.89 2.47
C VAL A 140 -6.61 8.75 3.84
N GLU A 141 -5.89 9.22 4.84
CA GLU A 141 -6.43 9.38 6.20
C GLU A 141 -7.48 10.48 6.21
N ILE A 142 -8.63 10.18 6.78
CA ILE A 142 -9.74 11.13 6.94
C ILE A 142 -9.65 11.71 8.34
N ALA A 143 -9.62 13.04 8.44
CA ALA A 143 -9.70 13.68 9.74
C ALA A 143 -11.08 13.43 10.37
N PHE A 144 -11.14 13.28 11.70
CA PHE A 144 -12.40 13.09 12.42
C PHE A 144 -13.46 14.14 12.06
N SER A 145 -13.05 15.40 11.84
CA SER A 145 -13.91 16.51 11.44
C SER A 145 -14.63 16.31 10.11
N ASP A 146 -14.04 15.52 9.22
CA ASP A 146 -14.51 15.30 7.85
C ASP A 146 -15.42 14.07 7.76
N LEU A 147 -15.53 13.30 8.85
CA LEU A 147 -16.47 12.19 8.96
C LEU A 147 -17.92 12.69 9.00
N SER A 148 -18.85 11.80 8.61
CA SER A 148 -20.28 12.11 8.74
C SER A 148 -20.67 12.29 10.22
N ALA A 149 -21.67 13.14 10.49
CA ALA A 149 -22.15 13.40 11.85
C ALA A 149 -22.60 12.11 12.57
N GLU A 150 -23.14 11.15 11.82
CA GLU A 150 -23.53 9.83 12.33
C GLU A 150 -22.31 9.02 12.78
N GLU A 151 -21.23 9.02 12.01
CA GLU A 151 -19.99 8.33 12.35
C GLU A 151 -19.25 8.97 13.51
N GLN A 152 -19.18 10.31 13.53
CA GLN A 152 -18.62 11.06 14.66
C GLN A 152 -19.33 10.70 15.96
N LYS A 153 -20.67 10.73 15.94
CA LYS A 153 -21.48 10.35 17.10
C LYS A 153 -21.23 8.91 17.54
N ARG A 154 -21.12 7.96 16.60
CA ARG A 154 -20.79 6.56 16.93
C ARG A 154 -19.43 6.41 17.61
N ILE A 155 -18.42 7.14 17.14
CA ILE A 155 -17.08 7.12 17.74
C ILE A 155 -17.12 7.69 19.17
N GLU A 156 -17.82 8.81 19.37
CA GLU A 156 -17.98 9.41 20.70
C GLU A 156 -18.72 8.49 21.67
N GLU A 157 -19.77 7.82 21.20
CA GLU A 157 -20.52 6.83 21.99
C GLU A 157 -19.65 5.63 22.37
N GLU A 158 -18.84 5.12 21.44
CA GLU A 158 -17.93 4.00 21.70
C GLU A 158 -16.83 4.39 22.70
N LYS A 159 -16.27 5.60 22.56
CA LYS A 159 -15.28 6.15 23.49
C LYS A 159 -15.87 6.31 24.89
N ALA A 160 -17.09 6.84 25.01
CA ALA A 160 -17.79 6.97 26.27
C ALA A 160 -18.14 5.61 26.91
N LEU A 161 -18.45 4.59 26.08
CA LEU A 161 -18.68 3.23 26.56
C LEU A 161 -17.37 2.59 27.06
N ALA A 162 -16.27 2.76 26.33
CA ALA A 162 -14.96 2.26 26.72
C ALA A 162 -14.51 2.83 28.09
N GLU A 163 -14.72 4.13 28.30
CA GLU A 163 -14.45 4.80 29.56
C GLU A 163 -15.29 4.24 30.71
N LYS A 164 -16.60 4.01 30.49
CA LYS A 164 -17.49 3.40 31.49
C LYS A 164 -17.11 1.97 31.86
N GLU A 165 -16.61 1.21 30.88
CA GLU A 165 -16.18 -0.17 31.06
C GLU A 165 -14.75 -0.30 31.58
N GLY A 166 -14.01 0.81 31.70
CA GLY A 166 -12.61 0.81 32.13
C GLY A 166 -11.66 0.11 31.15
N ARG A 167 -11.99 0.11 29.85
CA ARG A 167 -11.15 -0.44 28.79
C ARG A 167 -10.42 0.67 28.02
N ASP A 168 -9.22 0.37 27.54
CA ASP A 168 -8.47 1.29 26.69
C ASP A 168 -9.16 1.45 25.33
N TYR A 169 -9.49 2.69 24.97
CA TYR A 169 -9.98 3.04 23.64
C TYR A 169 -8.80 3.43 22.75
N THR A 170 -8.63 2.73 21.62
CA THR A 170 -7.68 3.11 20.58
C THR A 170 -8.47 3.65 19.39
N GLU A 171 -8.26 4.91 19.05
CA GLU A 171 -8.87 5.51 17.88
C GLU A 171 -8.24 4.90 16.62
N GLU A 172 -9.02 4.15 15.86
CA GLU A 172 -8.57 3.61 14.58
C GLU A 172 -8.54 4.74 13.55
N THR A 173 -7.35 4.99 12.99
CA THR A 173 -7.19 5.89 11.85
C THR A 173 -8.07 5.43 10.70
N ARG A 174 -9.12 6.20 10.39
CA ARG A 174 -10.00 5.90 9.27
C ARG A 174 -9.36 6.34 7.96
N ARG A 175 -9.44 5.46 6.96
CA ARG A 175 -8.89 5.68 5.64
C ARG A 175 -9.98 5.56 4.59
N GLU A 176 -10.00 6.49 3.65
CA GLU A 176 -10.83 6.38 2.46
C GLU A 176 -9.96 6.01 1.25
N THR A 177 -10.44 5.06 0.46
CA THR A 177 -9.82 4.76 -0.84
C THR A 177 -10.14 5.87 -1.82
N VAL A 178 -9.13 6.64 -2.22
CA VAL A 178 -9.26 7.71 -3.23
C VAL A 178 -9.07 7.16 -4.64
N ARG A 179 -8.33 6.06 -4.77
CA ARG A 179 -8.09 5.41 -6.05
C ARG A 179 -7.80 3.93 -5.88
N ALA A 180 -8.29 3.13 -6.83
CA ALA A 180 -8.06 1.70 -6.87
C ALA A 180 -6.57 1.30 -6.80
N ARG A 181 -5.65 2.02 -7.45
CA ARG A 181 -4.19 1.74 -7.45
C ARG A 181 -3.37 3.01 -7.55
N ALA A 182 -2.31 3.14 -6.75
CA ALA A 182 -1.40 4.30 -6.76
C ALA A 182 -0.39 4.28 -7.92
N TYR A 183 -0.03 3.08 -8.41
CA TYR A 183 0.94 2.86 -9.48
C TYR A 183 0.29 2.22 -10.71
N ARG A 184 0.91 2.37 -11.87
CA ARG A 184 0.55 1.65 -13.10
C ARG A 184 1.77 1.31 -13.93
N VAL A 185 1.67 0.25 -14.73
CA VAL A 185 2.65 -0.14 -15.74
C VAL A 185 2.43 0.67 -17.00
N LYS A 186 3.52 1.18 -17.58
CA LYS A 186 3.56 1.94 -18.84
C LYS A 186 3.42 1.01 -20.03
N ILE A 187 2.19 0.60 -20.33
CA ILE A 187 1.87 -0.32 -21.44
C ILE A 187 2.39 0.20 -22.78
N GLU A 188 2.43 1.53 -22.96
CA GLU A 188 2.95 2.19 -24.16
C GLU A 188 4.44 1.97 -24.42
N LYS A 189 5.20 1.50 -23.42
CA LYS A 189 6.62 1.14 -23.56
C LYS A 189 6.83 -0.32 -23.95
N LEU A 190 5.78 -1.14 -23.95
CA LEU A 190 5.85 -2.51 -24.40
C LEU A 190 5.95 -2.55 -25.94
N PRO A 191 6.50 -3.64 -26.51
CA PRO A 191 6.39 -3.85 -27.95
C PRO A 191 4.91 -3.79 -28.41
N PRO A 192 4.62 -3.30 -29.63
CA PRO A 192 3.25 -3.24 -30.12
C PRO A 192 2.56 -4.60 -30.05
N PHE A 193 1.38 -4.66 -29.43
CA PHE A 193 0.53 -5.84 -29.39
C PHE A 193 -0.94 -5.45 -29.49
N ASN A 194 -1.78 -6.40 -29.92
CA ASN A 194 -3.23 -6.22 -29.96
C ASN A 194 -3.88 -6.93 -28.75
N PRO A 195 -4.51 -6.20 -27.81
CA PRO A 195 -5.23 -6.79 -26.68
C PRO A 195 -6.38 -7.74 -27.05
N ASP A 196 -6.92 -7.67 -28.27
CA ASP A 196 -7.94 -8.61 -28.76
C ASP A 196 -7.38 -10.03 -29.00
N LEU A 197 -6.06 -10.19 -29.01
CA LEU A 197 -5.39 -11.49 -29.22
C LEU A 197 -5.10 -12.24 -27.92
N LEU A 198 -5.35 -11.66 -26.74
CA LEU A 198 -5.15 -12.33 -25.45
C LEU A 198 -5.89 -13.69 -25.34
N PRO A 199 -7.11 -13.88 -25.88
CA PRO A 199 -7.76 -15.18 -25.90
C PRO A 199 -7.01 -16.26 -26.69
N ALA A 200 -6.18 -15.87 -27.67
CA ALA A 200 -5.36 -16.79 -28.46
C ALA A 200 -4.03 -17.12 -27.79
N GLY A 201 -3.55 -16.28 -26.86
CA GLY A 201 -2.32 -16.51 -26.11
C GLY A 201 -1.78 -15.27 -25.41
N GLN A 202 -0.91 -15.50 -24.42
CA GLN A 202 -0.22 -14.44 -23.69
C GLN A 202 1.03 -13.98 -24.48
N PRO A 203 1.16 -12.69 -24.79
CA PRO A 203 2.39 -12.16 -25.36
C PRO A 203 3.48 -12.02 -24.28
N PHE A 204 4.74 -11.89 -24.72
CA PHE A 204 5.89 -11.52 -23.87
C PHE A 204 6.22 -12.48 -22.70
N LEU A 205 5.80 -13.75 -22.74
CA LEU A 205 6.08 -14.73 -21.68
C LEU A 205 7.57 -14.97 -21.42
N ASP A 206 8.41 -14.67 -22.41
CA ASP A 206 9.87 -14.80 -22.40
C ASP A 206 10.59 -13.52 -21.94
N GLN A 207 9.87 -12.42 -21.74
CA GLN A 207 10.45 -11.13 -21.38
C GLN A 207 10.24 -10.83 -19.89
N VAL A 208 11.30 -10.37 -19.23
CA VAL A 208 11.26 -9.95 -17.83
C VAL A 208 11.52 -8.45 -17.77
N TYR A 209 10.59 -7.73 -17.17
CA TYR A 209 10.64 -6.27 -17.02
C TYR A 209 11.09 -5.86 -15.61
N ASP A 210 11.46 -4.60 -15.41
CA ASP A 210 11.85 -4.04 -14.11
C ASP A 210 10.89 -2.93 -13.66
N TRP A 211 11.05 -2.46 -12.42
CA TRP A 211 10.33 -1.31 -11.86
C TRP A 211 10.37 -0.04 -12.73
N ALA A 212 11.37 0.11 -13.59
CA ALA A 212 11.46 1.22 -14.55
C ALA A 212 10.26 1.31 -15.52
N MET A 213 9.52 0.21 -15.69
CA MET A 213 8.27 0.16 -16.46
C MET A 213 7.05 0.67 -15.69
N VAL A 214 7.18 0.91 -14.39
CA VAL A 214 6.12 1.42 -13.53
C VAL A 214 6.20 2.95 -13.45
N GLU A 215 5.07 3.59 -13.25
CA GLU A 215 5.00 5.00 -12.86
C GLU A 215 3.97 5.22 -11.75
N LYS A 216 4.25 6.21 -10.90
CA LYS A 216 3.29 6.69 -9.89
C LYS A 216 2.27 7.56 -10.59
N LYS A 217 0.99 7.29 -10.36
CA LYS A 217 -0.09 8.12 -10.92
C LYS A 217 -0.05 9.52 -10.30
N PRO A 218 -0.47 10.56 -11.04
CA PRO A 218 -0.52 11.91 -10.49
C PRO A 218 -1.47 11.96 -9.29
N LYS A 219 -1.09 12.73 -8.27
CA LYS A 219 -1.95 12.98 -7.11
C LYS A 219 -3.26 13.61 -7.55
N ILE A 220 -4.36 13.14 -6.99
CA ILE A 220 -5.66 13.77 -7.19
C ILE A 220 -5.65 15.04 -6.35
N LYS A 221 -5.84 16.18 -7.02
CA LYS A 221 -6.07 17.48 -6.35
C LYS A 221 -7.53 17.61 -5.98
#